data_AF-M4RMU1-F1
#
_entry.id   AF-M4RMU1-F1
#
_cell.length_a   1.000
_cell.length_b   1.000
_cell.length_c   1.000
_cell.angle_alpha   90.00
_cell.angle_beta   90.00
_cell.angle_gamma   90.00
#
_symmetry.space_group_name_H-M   'P 1'
#
loop_
_entity.id
_entity.type
_entity.pdbx_description
1 polymer ?
#
loop_
_entity_poly.entity_id
_entity_poly.type
_entity_poly.pdbx_seq_one_letter_code
_entity_poly.pdbx_strand_id
1 'polypeptide(L)'
;MKLIFFFGLCCFVLTSKAADNLILVSIDGLRWQEVFQGYQDDVLDLETFKEQKEGLVKQFSGTSAESKRQKLMPFFMECIGKRRGVNR
;
A
#
# COMPACT_ATOMS: atom_id res chain seq x y z
N MET A 1 21.35 -5.50 -49.22
CA MET A 1 21.08 -4.45 -48.20
C MET A 1 19.84 -4.80 -47.37
N LYS A 2 19.83 -5.97 -46.72
CA LYS A 2 18.69 -6.45 -45.89
C LYS A 2 19.14 -7.11 -44.58
N LEU A 3 20.45 -7.28 -44.38
CA LEU A 3 21.04 -7.98 -43.24
C LEU A 3 21.50 -7.04 -42.11
N ILE A 4 21.60 -5.73 -42.38
CA ILE A 4 22.05 -4.74 -41.40
C ILE A 4 20.87 -4.25 -40.52
N PHE A 5 19.63 -4.41 -40.99
CA PHE A 5 18.45 -3.93 -40.26
C PHE A 5 18.02 -4.86 -39.10
N PHE A 6 18.53 -6.09 -39.05
CA PHE A 6 18.14 -7.06 -38.02
C PHE A 6 19.04 -7.03 -36.77
N PHE A 7 20.20 -6.38 -36.85
CA PHE A 7 21.17 -6.36 -35.75
C PHE A 7 20.94 -5.21 -34.74
N GLY A 8 19.98 -4.31 -35.02
CA GLY A 8 19.69 -3.16 -34.15
C GLY A 8 18.74 -3.45 -32.97
N LEU A 9 18.06 -4.60 -32.94
CA LEU A 9 17.02 -4.88 -31.95
C LEU A 9 17.54 -5.61 -30.68
N CYS A 10 18.77 -6.11 -30.67
CA CYS A 10 19.26 -6.98 -29.60
C CYS A 10 20.03 -6.26 -28.46
N CYS A 11 20.26 -4.95 -28.57
CA CYS A 11 21.14 -4.23 -27.62
C CYS A 11 20.43 -3.46 -26.49
N PHE A 12 19.12 -3.66 -26.28
CA PHE A 12 18.51 -3.25 -25.01
C PHE A 12 18.82 -4.29 -23.92
N VAL A 13 20.08 -4.32 -23.48
CA VAL A 13 20.41 -4.97 -22.21
C VAL A 13 19.84 -4.07 -21.11
N LEU A 14 18.65 -4.42 -20.62
CA LEU A 14 18.10 -3.85 -19.39
C LEU A 14 19.02 -4.25 -18.25
N THR A 15 19.94 -3.36 -17.90
CA THR A 15 20.73 -3.46 -16.67
C THR A 15 19.76 -3.35 -15.48
N SER A 16 19.46 -4.50 -14.87
CA SER A 16 18.73 -4.55 -13.60
C SER A 16 19.70 -4.09 -12.51
N LYS A 17 19.58 -2.82 -12.10
CA LYS A 17 20.24 -2.37 -10.89
C LYS A 17 19.52 -2.95 -9.69
N ALA A 18 20.22 -3.78 -8.91
CA ALA A 18 19.77 -4.15 -7.59
C ALA A 18 19.58 -2.89 -6.74
N ALA A 19 18.59 -2.89 -5.85
CA ALA A 19 18.41 -1.79 -4.92
C ALA A 19 19.61 -1.72 -3.97
N ASP A 20 20.25 -0.56 -3.86
CA ASP A 20 21.41 -0.37 -2.97
C ASP A 20 21.05 -0.59 -1.48
N ASN A 21 19.79 -0.35 -1.12
CA ASN A 21 19.25 -0.56 0.22
C ASN A 21 17.91 -1.30 0.13
N LEU A 22 17.84 -2.50 0.74
CA LEU A 22 16.63 -3.31 0.82
C LEU A 22 16.18 -3.41 2.27
N ILE A 23 14.97 -2.93 2.55
CA ILE A 23 14.29 -3.12 3.83
C ILE A 23 13.07 -4.00 3.56
N LEU A 24 13.08 -5.22 4.10
CA LEU A 24 11.93 -6.13 4.06
C LEU A 24 11.13 -5.96 5.34
N VAL A 25 9.88 -5.51 5.22
CA VAL A 25 8.95 -5.41 6.35
C VAL A 25 7.85 -6.44 6.13
N SER A 26 7.79 -7.45 6.99
CA SER A 26 6.68 -8.40 7.06
C SER A 26 5.84 -8.08 8.30
N ILE A 27 4.53 -7.86 8.10
CA ILE A 27 3.59 -7.68 9.19
C ILE A 27 2.67 -8.89 9.18
N ASP A 28 2.72 -9.67 10.25
CA ASP A 28 1.84 -10.83 10.41
C ASP A 28 0.41 -10.36 10.70
N GLY A 29 -0.57 -11.01 10.08
CA GLY A 29 -2.00 -10.74 10.29
C GLY A 29 -2.55 -9.42 9.73
N LEU A 30 -1.78 -8.61 8.99
CA LEU A 30 -2.32 -7.39 8.37
C LEU A 30 -3.19 -7.74 7.14
N ARG A 31 -4.50 -7.48 7.23
CA ARG A 31 -5.42 -7.79 6.13
C ARG A 31 -5.47 -6.66 5.12
N TRP A 32 -5.41 -7.01 3.84
CA TRP A 32 -5.44 -6.03 2.75
C TRP A 32 -6.73 -5.21 2.69
N GLN A 33 -7.85 -5.75 3.15
CA GLN A 33 -9.10 -5.01 3.26
C GLN A 33 -8.95 -3.81 4.19
N GLU A 34 -8.28 -3.97 5.32
CA GLU A 34 -8.07 -2.89 6.31
C GLU A 34 -7.15 -1.81 5.75
N VAL A 35 -6.12 -2.23 5.01
CA VAL A 35 -5.15 -1.31 4.38
C VAL A 35 -5.81 -0.42 3.33
N PHE A 36 -6.71 -0.95 2.49
CA PHE A 36 -7.25 -0.20 1.35
C PHE A 36 -8.68 0.32 1.53
N GLN A 37 -9.46 -0.29 2.42
CA GLN A 37 -10.87 0.08 2.65
C GLN A 37 -11.11 0.65 4.06
N GLY A 38 -10.11 0.58 4.94
CA GLY A 38 -10.23 0.89 6.35
C GLY A 38 -10.82 -0.29 7.14
N TYR A 39 -11.07 -0.08 8.44
CA TYR A 39 -11.57 -1.14 9.30
C TYR A 39 -12.92 -1.65 8.79
N GLN A 40 -13.15 -2.93 9.02
CA GLN A 40 -14.39 -3.62 8.68
C GLN A 40 -15.25 -3.74 9.94
N ASP A 41 -16.57 -3.66 9.78
CA ASP A 41 -17.50 -3.64 10.91
C ASP A 41 -17.52 -5.00 11.64
N ASP A 42 -17.26 -6.09 10.92
CA ASP A 42 -17.13 -7.45 11.47
C ASP A 42 -16.03 -7.58 12.54
N VAL A 43 -14.96 -6.77 12.44
CA VAL A 43 -13.87 -6.71 13.41
C VAL A 43 -14.31 -6.02 14.69
N LEU A 44 -15.09 -4.95 14.55
CA LEU A 44 -15.59 -4.17 15.68
C LEU A 44 -16.74 -4.88 16.41
N ASP A 45 -17.37 -5.86 15.77
CA ASP A 45 -18.42 -6.69 16.33
C ASP A 45 -17.89 -7.85 17.20
N LEU A 46 -16.58 -8.08 17.21
CA LEU A 46 -15.97 -9.05 18.12
C LEU A 46 -16.17 -8.63 19.58
N GLU A 47 -16.48 -9.62 20.43
CA GLU A 47 -16.69 -9.43 21.88
C GLU A 47 -15.53 -8.68 22.55
N THR A 48 -14.30 -8.90 22.07
CA THR A 48 -13.08 -8.26 22.55
C THR A 48 -13.09 -6.74 22.43
N PHE A 49 -13.83 -6.17 21.47
CA PHE A 49 -13.88 -4.73 21.22
C PHE A 49 -15.17 -4.08 21.68
N LYS A 50 -16.11 -4.81 22.30
CA LYS A 50 -17.44 -4.28 22.70
C LYS A 50 -17.35 -3.02 23.56
N GLU A 51 -16.47 -3.00 24.55
CA GLU A 51 -16.33 -1.86 25.47
C GLU A 51 -15.70 -0.63 24.78
N GLN A 52 -14.87 -0.85 23.77
CA GLN A 52 -14.10 0.20 23.09
C GLN A 52 -14.71 0.61 21.74
N LYS A 53 -15.75 -0.09 21.31
CA LYS A 53 -16.36 0.05 19.98
C LYS A 53 -16.73 1.49 19.66
N GLU A 54 -17.42 2.19 20.57
CA GLU A 54 -17.80 3.59 20.35
C GLU A 54 -16.60 4.52 20.15
N GLY A 55 -15.53 4.30 20.93
CA GLY A 55 -14.28 5.07 20.81
C GLY A 55 -13.58 4.82 19.48
N LEU A 56 -13.48 3.56 19.07
CA LEU A 56 -12.86 3.15 17.80
C LEU A 56 -13.64 3.69 16.61
N VAL A 57 -14.97 3.60 16.63
CA VAL A 57 -15.82 4.19 15.59
C VAL A 57 -15.62 5.71 15.55
N LYS A 58 -15.61 6.40 16.69
CA LYS A 58 -15.40 7.85 16.72
C LYS A 58 -14.05 8.27 16.13
N GLN A 59 -12.99 7.52 16.42
CA GLN A 59 -11.64 7.85 15.96
C GLN A 59 -11.40 7.49 14.49
N PHE A 60 -11.85 6.32 14.04
CA PHE A 60 -11.44 5.76 12.75
C PHE A 60 -12.54 5.78 11.68
N SER A 61 -13.79 6.10 12.03
CA SER A 61 -14.91 6.12 11.06
C SER A 61 -14.76 7.21 10.00
N GLY A 62 -15.43 7.03 8.87
CA GLY A 62 -15.44 7.98 7.77
C GLY A 62 -16.62 7.68 6.84
N THR A 63 -17.07 8.70 6.12
CA THR A 63 -18.18 8.60 5.17
C THR A 63 -17.83 7.84 3.90
N SER A 64 -16.54 7.66 3.62
CA SER A 64 -16.02 6.90 2.49
C SER A 64 -14.87 5.97 2.92
N ALA A 65 -14.62 4.94 2.12
CA ALA A 65 -13.47 4.04 2.30
C ALA A 65 -12.13 4.82 2.31
N GLU A 66 -12.05 5.93 1.58
CA GLU A 66 -10.90 6.83 1.57
C GLU A 66 -10.69 7.55 2.90
N SER A 67 -11.75 8.12 3.46
CA SER A 67 -11.67 8.77 4.77
C SER A 67 -11.31 7.76 5.87
N LYS A 68 -11.87 6.54 5.80
CA LYS A 68 -11.57 5.46 6.75
C LYS A 68 -10.12 5.00 6.70
N ARG A 69 -9.58 4.68 5.52
CA ARG A 69 -8.17 4.26 5.37
C ARG A 69 -7.19 5.36 5.75
N GLN A 70 -7.50 6.63 5.47
CA GLN A 70 -6.64 7.75 5.87
C GLN A 70 -6.59 7.94 7.38
N LYS A 71 -7.71 7.74 8.09
CA LYS A 71 -7.73 7.78 9.55
C LYS A 71 -7.06 6.58 10.20
N LEU A 72 -7.24 5.39 9.63
CA LEU A 72 -6.68 4.15 10.16
C LEU A 72 -5.17 4.05 9.94
N MET A 73 -4.69 4.39 8.74
CA MET A 73 -3.29 4.24 8.34
C MET A 73 -2.78 5.48 7.58
N PRO A 74 -2.68 6.65 8.24
CA PRO A 74 -2.33 7.92 7.58
C PRO A 74 -0.98 7.84 6.85
N PHE A 75 0.02 7.20 7.46
CA PHE A 75 1.33 7.02 6.85
C PHE A 75 1.29 6.23 5.53
N PHE A 76 0.55 5.13 5.46
CA PHE A 76 0.47 4.32 4.23
C PHE A 76 -0.17 5.12 3.09
N MET A 77 -1.21 5.90 3.38
CA MET A 77 -1.90 6.70 2.37
C MET A 77 -1.06 7.90 1.92
N GLU A 78 -0.46 8.62 2.86
CA GLU A 78 0.24 9.88 2.59
C GLU A 78 1.69 9.69 2.16
N CYS A 79 2.40 8.70 2.69
CA CYS A 79 3.81 8.50 2.39
C CYS A 79 4.03 7.43 1.32
N ILE A 80 3.30 6.31 1.33
CA ILE A 80 3.50 5.23 0.35
C ILE A 80 2.62 5.43 -0.89
N GLY A 81 1.34 5.77 -0.69
CA GLY A 81 0.40 6.01 -1.79
C GLY A 81 0.72 7.28 -2.59
N LYS A 82 0.99 8.39 -1.88
CA LYS A 82 1.19 9.72 -2.51
C LYS A 82 2.64 10.00 -2.92
N ARG A 83 3.67 9.53 -2.20
CA ARG A 83 5.07 9.66 -2.66
C ARG A 83 5.44 8.56 -3.64
N ARG A 84 4.75 8.49 -4.77
CA ARG A 84 5.30 7.85 -5.98
C ARG A 84 6.03 8.91 -6.80
N GLY A 85 7.23 9.27 -6.37
CA GLY A 85 8.06 10.22 -7.09
C GLY A 85 8.98 11.05 -6.21
N VAL A 86 9.81 10.42 -5.39
CA VAL A 86 11.12 11.04 -5.13
C VAL A 86 11.94 10.74 -6.38
N ASN A 87 12.02 11.74 -7.26
CA ASN A 87 12.86 11.78 -8.45
C ASN A 87 14.21 11.11 -8.16
N ARG A 88 14.44 9.96 -8.81
CA ARG A 88 15.76 9.43 -9.11
C ARG A 88 15.88 9.34 -10.61
#